data_AF-A0A024UH21-F1
#
_entry.id   AF-A0A024UH21-F1
#
_cell.length_a   1.000
_cell.length_b   1.000
_cell.length_c   1.000
_cell.angle_alpha   90.00
_cell.angle_beta   90.00
_cell.angle_gamma   90.00
#
_symmetry.space_group_name_H-M   'P 1'
#
loop_
_entity.id
_entity.type
_entity.pdbx_description
1 polymer ?
#
loop_
_entity_poly.entity_id
_entity_poly.type
_entity_poly.pdbx_seq_one_letter_code
_entity_poly.pdbx_strand_id
1 'polypeptide(L)'
;MVAHKFQYDHNMSDQPLRVCLVGSGNWACAIARIIGENTVLNDSVFEPKINMWVFEELVRGRKLTDIINQEHENIKYLPGHKLPSNVVAIADLKEAARGADILVFCLPHQFLPRLLPDVRAILKPGAFAVSLIKGIDFNENGGIVLVSDIIRDGLGIDCSVLMGANVANEVAAGDFCESTLGTLHLHHGDILRQLFHAPTFHVNIVLDPHGVELCGALKNVVALGAGFCDGLGNHSARAD
;
A
#
# COMPACT_ATOMS: atom_id res chain seq x y z
N MET A 1 18.10 -23.11 19.63
CA MET A 1 17.39 -22.08 18.85
C MET A 1 18.46 -21.18 18.25
N VAL A 2 18.91 -21.51 17.04
CA VAL A 2 20.05 -20.82 16.41
C VAL A 2 19.49 -19.61 15.66
N ALA A 3 19.82 -18.41 16.15
CA ALA A 3 19.58 -17.17 15.43
C ALA A 3 20.49 -17.16 14.19
N HIS A 4 19.92 -17.41 13.01
CA HIS A 4 20.61 -17.14 11.76
C HIS A 4 20.69 -15.62 11.58
N LYS A 5 21.86 -15.04 11.87
CA LYS A 5 22.26 -13.76 11.30
C LYS A 5 22.55 -14.00 9.82
N PHE A 6 21.60 -13.66 8.95
CA PHE A 6 21.87 -13.56 7.53
C PHE A 6 22.66 -12.27 7.29
N GLN A 7 23.83 -12.44 6.69
CA GLN A 7 24.74 -11.35 6.32
C GLN A 7 24.28 -10.88 4.94
N TYR A 8 23.62 -9.71 4.89
CA TYR A 8 23.14 -9.11 3.65
C TYR A 8 24.33 -8.45 2.92
N ASP A 9 24.40 -8.65 1.61
CA ASP A 9 25.31 -7.88 0.74
C ASP A 9 24.89 -6.41 0.79
N HIS A 10 25.58 -5.64 1.64
CA HIS A 10 25.41 -4.21 1.78
C HIS A 10 25.89 -3.51 0.51
N ASN A 11 24.94 -3.22 -0.39
CA ASN A 11 25.11 -2.15 -1.37
C ASN A 11 23.85 -1.27 -1.43
N MET A 12 23.16 -1.13 -0.29
CA MET A 12 22.21 -0.03 -0.10
C MET A 12 23.00 1.19 0.33
N SER A 13 22.73 2.32 -0.32
CA SER A 13 23.33 3.61 0.01
C SER A 13 23.28 3.88 1.51
N ASP A 14 24.29 4.57 2.04
CA ASP A 14 24.44 5.01 3.43
C ASP A 14 23.32 5.97 3.93
N GLN A 15 22.22 6.09 3.19
CA GLN A 15 21.13 7.04 3.41
C GLN A 15 19.81 6.28 3.62
N PRO A 16 18.95 6.73 4.56
CA PRO A 16 17.65 6.13 4.77
C PRO A 16 16.75 6.19 3.52
N LEU A 17 15.88 5.19 3.37
CA LEU A 17 15.05 5.00 2.19
C LEU A 17 13.88 5.98 2.16
N ARG A 18 13.61 6.58 1.00
CA ARG A 18 12.47 7.49 0.79
C ARG A 18 11.23 6.73 0.36
N VAL A 19 10.10 7.02 1.02
CA VAL A 19 8.82 6.39 0.75
C VAL A 19 7.87 7.36 0.05
N CYS A 20 7.27 6.92 -1.05
CA CYS A 20 6.15 7.61 -1.70
C CYS A 20 4.93 6.69 -1.73
N LEU A 21 3.84 7.17 -1.13
CA LEU A 21 2.52 6.54 -1.20
C LEU A 21 1.72 7.13 -2.37
N VAL A 22 1.51 6.32 -3.40
CA VAL A 22 0.73 6.67 -4.58
C VAL A 22 -0.74 6.33 -4.32
N GLY A 23 -1.48 7.31 -3.79
CA GLY A 23 -2.90 7.18 -3.49
C GLY A 23 -3.29 7.89 -2.20
N SER A 24 -4.56 8.28 -2.11
CA SER A 24 -5.10 9.09 -1.00
C SER A 24 -6.56 8.77 -0.65
N GLY A 25 -7.05 7.61 -1.10
CA GLY A 25 -8.37 7.11 -0.71
C GLY A 25 -8.38 6.61 0.74
N ASN A 26 -9.53 6.08 1.19
CA ASN A 26 -9.74 5.65 2.57
C ASN A 26 -8.63 4.70 3.06
N TRP A 27 -8.38 3.59 2.33
CA TRP A 27 -7.32 2.64 2.67
C TRP A 27 -5.91 3.25 2.62
N ALA A 28 -5.65 4.15 1.67
CA ALA A 28 -4.36 4.82 1.56
C ALA A 28 -4.08 5.70 2.78
N CYS A 29 -5.09 6.43 3.27
CA CYS A 29 -4.93 7.24 4.49
C CYS A 29 -4.77 6.37 5.74
N ALA A 30 -5.47 5.24 5.85
CA ALA A 30 -5.30 4.32 6.97
C ALA A 30 -3.87 3.76 7.02
N ILE A 31 -3.33 3.30 5.89
CA ILE A 31 -1.96 2.78 5.84
C ILE A 31 -0.90 3.89 5.97
N ALA A 32 -1.18 5.11 5.49
CA ALA A 32 -0.29 6.26 5.67
C ALA A 32 -0.02 6.57 7.14
N ARG A 33 -0.97 6.30 8.04
CA ARG A 33 -0.76 6.42 9.49
C ARG A 33 0.31 5.47 9.99
N ILE A 34 0.18 4.18 9.66
CA ILE A 34 1.14 3.14 10.04
C ILE A 34 2.52 3.42 9.43
N ILE A 35 2.58 3.73 8.14
CA ILE A 35 3.83 4.08 7.46
C ILE A 35 4.48 5.31 8.12
N GLY A 36 3.69 6.35 8.40
CA GLY A 36 4.18 7.59 9.00
C GLY A 36 4.77 7.35 10.40
N GLU A 37 4.13 6.52 11.21
CA GLU A 37 4.64 6.14 12.53
C GLU A 37 5.92 5.30 12.41
N ASN A 38 5.93 4.28 11.54
CA ASN A 38 7.05 3.36 11.39
C ASN A 38 8.30 3.99 10.79
N THR A 39 8.15 4.96 9.88
CA THR A 39 9.29 5.68 9.30
C THR A 39 10.01 6.57 10.33
N VAL A 40 9.28 7.08 11.32
CA VAL A 40 9.88 7.80 12.47
C VAL A 40 10.55 6.82 13.44
N LEU A 41 9.92 5.66 13.70
CA LEU A 41 10.47 4.66 14.63
C LEU A 41 11.70 3.94 14.08
N ASN A 42 11.84 3.84 12.76
CA ASN A 42 12.93 3.14 12.07
C ASN A 42 13.73 4.13 11.20
N ASP A 43 14.11 5.28 11.77
CA ASP A 43 14.80 6.39 11.09
C ASP A 43 16.19 6.02 10.51
N SER A 44 16.83 4.99 11.04
CA SER A 44 18.05 4.41 10.47
C SER A 44 17.82 3.65 9.16
N VAL A 45 16.57 3.29 8.86
CA VAL A 45 16.17 2.55 7.65
C VAL A 45 15.39 3.44 6.68
N PHE A 46 14.52 4.32 7.20
CA PHE A 46 13.66 5.17 6.38
C PHE A 46 13.85 6.66 6.67
N GLU A 47 13.74 7.47 5.63
CA GLU A 47 13.56 8.91 5.80
C GLU A 47 12.23 9.15 6.53
N PRO A 48 12.21 9.95 7.63
CA PRO A 48 10.97 10.16 8.38
C PRO A 48 9.87 10.79 7.54
N LYS A 49 10.20 11.66 6.58
CA LYS A 49 9.20 12.30 5.71
C LYS A 49 8.69 11.30 4.67
N ILE A 50 7.37 11.13 4.60
CA ILE A 50 6.73 10.38 3.51
C ILE A 50 5.93 11.32 2.60
N ASN A 51 6.08 11.14 1.29
CA ASN A 51 5.26 11.82 0.32
C ASN A 51 4.00 10.97 0.06
N MET A 52 2.83 11.59 0.11
CA MET A 52 1.56 10.97 -0.29
C MET A 52 1.02 11.71 -1.50
N TRP A 53 0.92 11.04 -2.64
CA TRP A 53 0.29 11.61 -3.81
C TRP A 53 -1.23 11.67 -3.63
N VAL A 54 -1.77 12.88 -3.73
CA VAL A 54 -3.19 13.17 -3.62
C VAL A 54 -3.67 13.71 -4.97
N PHE A 55 -4.63 13.03 -5.61
CA PHE A 55 -5.29 13.61 -6.76
C PHE A 55 -6.01 14.89 -6.31
N GLU A 56 -5.69 16.02 -6.94
CA GLU A 56 -6.13 17.31 -6.43
C GLU A 56 -7.64 17.48 -6.59
N GLU A 57 -8.30 17.85 -5.49
CA GLU A 57 -9.74 18.06 -5.43
C GLU A 57 -10.04 19.28 -4.55
N LEU A 58 -11.16 19.94 -4.82
CA LEU A 58 -11.66 21.01 -3.95
C LEU A 58 -12.65 20.43 -2.93
N VAL A 59 -12.32 20.54 -1.65
CA VAL A 59 -13.18 20.13 -0.54
C VAL A 59 -13.46 21.34 0.33
N ARG A 60 -14.73 21.71 0.47
CA ARG A 60 -15.16 22.93 1.19
C ARG A 60 -14.41 24.20 0.70
N GLY A 61 -14.17 24.29 -0.61
CA GLY A 61 -13.52 25.44 -1.24
C GLY A 61 -11.98 25.53 -1.08
N ARG A 62 -11.33 24.53 -0.46
CA ARG A 62 -9.88 24.44 -0.34
C ARG A 62 -9.35 23.22 -1.10
N LYS A 63 -8.10 23.28 -1.55
CA LYS A 63 -7.39 22.12 -2.10
C LYS A 63 -7.27 21.03 -1.04
N LEU A 64 -7.55 19.78 -1.39
CA LEU A 64 -7.48 18.66 -0.46
C LEU A 64 -6.05 18.48 0.09
N THR A 65 -5.03 18.74 -0.74
CA THR A 65 -3.62 18.74 -0.30
C THR A 65 -3.35 19.76 0.80
N ASP A 66 -3.85 20.99 0.66
CA ASP A 66 -3.71 22.04 1.68
C ASP A 66 -4.41 21.64 2.99
N ILE A 67 -5.61 21.06 2.91
CA ILE A 67 -6.34 20.57 4.08
C ILE A 67 -5.54 19.48 4.80
N ILE A 68 -5.05 18.48 4.06
CA ILE A 68 -4.28 17.39 4.64
C ILE A 68 -2.99 17.92 5.29
N ASN A 69 -2.27 18.83 4.64
CA ASN A 69 -1.01 19.35 5.17
C ASN A 69 -1.19 20.28 6.38
N GLN A 70 -2.30 21.02 6.48
CA GLN A 70 -2.56 21.97 7.57
C GLN A 70 -3.28 21.31 8.75
N GLU A 71 -4.24 20.43 8.47
CA GLU A 71 -5.10 19.82 9.48
C GLU A 71 -4.69 18.38 9.81
N HIS A 72 -3.71 17.84 9.07
CA HIS A 72 -3.26 16.45 9.18
C HIS A 72 -4.43 15.47 9.10
N GLU A 73 -5.36 15.69 8.18
CA GLU A 73 -6.57 14.86 8.06
C GLU A 73 -7.09 14.87 6.63
N ASN A 74 -7.41 13.69 6.10
CA ASN A 74 -8.14 13.59 4.85
C ASN A 74 -9.65 13.57 5.14
N ILE A 75 -10.22 14.76 5.34
CA ILE A 75 -11.64 14.94 5.74
C ILE A 75 -12.65 14.38 4.74
N LYS A 76 -12.22 14.05 3.51
CA LYS A 76 -13.08 13.46 2.47
C LYS A 76 -13.09 11.94 2.54
N TYR A 77 -11.91 11.33 2.63
CA TYR A 77 -11.76 9.88 2.47
C TYR A 77 -11.56 9.12 3.77
N LEU A 78 -11.08 9.75 4.84
CA LEU A 78 -10.92 9.16 6.16
C LEU A 78 -11.19 10.22 7.26
N PRO A 79 -12.44 10.71 7.39
CA PRO A 79 -12.79 11.71 8.38
C PRO A 79 -12.64 11.18 9.81
N GLY A 80 -12.16 12.03 10.72
CA GLY A 80 -12.00 11.72 12.14
C GLY A 80 -10.65 11.09 12.52
N HIS A 81 -9.79 10.76 11.56
CA HIS A 81 -8.49 10.14 11.81
C HIS A 81 -7.34 11.03 11.35
N LYS A 82 -6.50 11.48 12.30
CA LYS A 82 -5.32 12.29 11.98
C LYS A 82 -4.21 11.49 11.30
N LEU A 83 -3.57 12.06 10.31
CA LEU A 83 -2.33 11.55 9.73
C LEU A 83 -1.14 12.03 10.59
N PRO A 84 -0.06 11.25 10.70
CA PRO A 84 1.18 11.73 11.29
C PRO A 84 1.70 12.99 10.56
N SER A 85 2.34 13.91 11.29
CA SER A 85 2.78 15.21 10.73
C SER A 85 3.86 15.09 9.66
N ASN A 86 4.54 13.94 9.59
CA ASN A 86 5.53 13.60 8.57
C ASN A 86 4.93 13.04 7.27
N VAL A 87 3.60 12.88 7.20
CA VAL A 87 2.88 12.57 5.95
C VAL A 87 2.57 13.86 5.21
N VAL A 88 3.22 14.05 4.05
CA VAL A 88 3.09 15.26 3.24
C VAL A 88 2.28 14.98 1.97
N ALA A 89 1.11 15.61 1.87
CA ALA A 89 0.26 15.53 0.68
C ALA A 89 0.82 16.37 -0.46
N ILE A 90 0.96 15.76 -1.63
CA ILE A 90 1.51 16.40 -2.84
C ILE A 90 0.57 16.11 -4.03
N ALA A 91 0.19 17.16 -4.76
CA ALA A 91 -0.74 17.07 -5.89
C ALA A 91 -0.11 16.48 -7.16
N ASP A 92 1.14 16.88 -7.43
CA ASP A 92 1.88 16.44 -8.61
C ASP A 92 2.52 15.09 -8.36
N LEU A 93 2.18 14.10 -9.19
CA LEU A 93 2.68 12.73 -9.03
C LEU A 93 4.19 12.65 -9.22
N LYS A 94 4.75 13.40 -10.17
CA LYS A 94 6.19 13.38 -10.44
C LYS A 94 6.97 13.97 -9.30
N GLU A 95 6.46 15.02 -8.67
CA GLU A 95 7.03 15.61 -7.46
C GLU A 95 6.95 14.63 -6.29
N ALA A 96 5.78 14.02 -6.06
CA ALA A 96 5.60 13.08 -4.95
C ALA A 96 6.55 11.88 -5.03
N ALA A 97 6.68 11.28 -6.23
CA ALA A 97 7.49 10.10 -6.46
C ALA A 97 8.98 10.38 -6.72
N ARG A 98 9.40 11.64 -6.84
CA ARG A 98 10.79 11.99 -7.18
C ARG A 98 11.77 11.50 -6.11
N GLY A 99 12.68 10.63 -6.54
CA GLY A 99 13.73 10.10 -5.67
C GLY A 99 13.23 9.13 -4.60
N ALA A 100 12.01 8.61 -4.72
CA ALA A 100 11.51 7.55 -3.86
C ALA A 100 12.29 6.25 -4.12
N ASP A 101 12.67 5.58 -3.03
CA ASP A 101 13.23 4.23 -3.04
C ASP A 101 12.11 3.18 -3.01
N ILE A 102 11.01 3.50 -2.32
CA ILE A 102 9.86 2.61 -2.15
C ILE A 102 8.61 3.33 -2.67
N LEU A 103 7.96 2.72 -3.65
CA LEU A 103 6.67 3.16 -4.18
C LEU A 103 5.54 2.26 -3.65
N VAL A 104 4.68 2.82 -2.82
CA VAL A 104 3.50 2.13 -2.27
C VAL A 104 2.28 2.51 -3.12
N PHE A 105 1.75 1.58 -3.92
CA PHE A 105 0.56 1.82 -4.74
C PHE A 105 -0.70 1.44 -3.98
N CYS A 106 -1.56 2.43 -3.72
CA CYS A 106 -2.80 2.25 -2.96
C CYS A 106 -3.94 3.10 -3.54
N LEU A 107 -4.42 2.71 -4.72
CA LEU A 107 -5.45 3.41 -5.48
C LEU A 107 -6.27 2.41 -6.30
N PRO A 108 -7.42 2.79 -6.89
CA PRO A 108 -8.13 1.92 -7.81
C PRO A 108 -7.27 1.54 -9.04
N HIS A 109 -7.17 0.24 -9.36
CA HIS A 109 -6.24 -0.29 -10.37
C HIS A 109 -6.44 0.33 -11.77
N GLN A 110 -7.66 0.71 -12.13
CA GLN A 110 -7.99 1.29 -13.44
C GLN A 110 -7.23 2.59 -13.76
N PHE A 111 -6.64 3.25 -12.75
CA PHE A 111 -5.85 4.46 -12.95
C PHE A 111 -4.39 4.17 -13.29
N LEU A 112 -3.87 2.97 -13.00
CA LEU A 112 -2.45 2.64 -13.18
C LEU A 112 -1.95 2.90 -14.60
N PRO A 113 -2.62 2.46 -15.69
CA PRO A 113 -2.11 2.66 -17.04
C PRO A 113 -1.81 4.12 -17.39
N ARG A 114 -2.57 5.06 -16.80
CA ARG A 114 -2.36 6.51 -16.97
C ARG A 114 -1.20 7.04 -16.13
N LEU A 115 -0.96 6.50 -14.94
CA LEU A 115 -0.01 7.06 -13.97
C LEU A 115 1.41 6.49 -14.11
N LEU A 116 1.54 5.21 -14.46
CA LEU A 116 2.83 4.53 -14.54
C LEU A 116 3.84 5.20 -15.50
N PRO A 117 3.45 5.74 -16.67
CA PRO A 117 4.38 6.46 -17.55
C PRO A 117 5.03 7.67 -16.87
N ASP A 118 4.27 8.42 -16.08
CA ASP A 118 4.77 9.61 -15.38
C ASP A 118 5.75 9.23 -14.26
N VAL A 119 5.47 8.15 -13.53
CA VAL A 119 6.36 7.61 -12.49
C VAL A 119 7.63 7.05 -13.12
N ARG A 120 7.52 6.28 -14.21
CA ARG A 120 8.66 5.69 -14.92
C ARG A 120 9.67 6.75 -15.37
N ALA A 121 9.20 7.91 -15.81
CA ALA A 121 10.04 8.99 -16.30
C ALA A 121 10.95 9.61 -15.22
N ILE A 122 10.65 9.41 -13.93
CA ILE A 122 11.39 9.98 -12.79
C ILE A 122 11.89 8.91 -11.81
N LEU A 123 11.79 7.64 -12.19
CA LEU A 123 12.06 6.50 -11.33
C LEU A 123 13.53 6.47 -10.90
N LYS A 124 13.77 6.34 -9.59
CA LYS A 124 15.12 6.21 -9.04
C LYS A 124 15.67 4.83 -9.40
N PRO A 125 16.92 4.71 -9.89
CA PRO A 125 17.56 3.40 -10.05
C PRO A 125 17.59 2.64 -8.74
N GLY A 126 17.20 1.37 -8.76
CA GLY A 126 17.12 0.51 -7.58
C GLY A 126 15.84 0.67 -6.74
N ALA A 127 14.91 1.54 -7.15
CA ALA A 127 13.60 1.60 -6.50
C ALA A 127 12.81 0.30 -6.69
N PHE A 128 11.98 -0.04 -5.71
CA PHE A 128 11.05 -1.16 -5.78
C PHE A 128 9.66 -0.73 -5.31
N ALA A 129 8.65 -1.51 -5.68
CA ALA A 129 7.25 -1.20 -5.43
C ALA A 129 6.59 -2.19 -4.47
N VAL A 130 5.48 -1.77 -3.90
CA VAL A 130 4.51 -2.64 -3.22
C VAL A 130 3.08 -2.21 -3.58
N SER A 131 2.26 -3.15 -4.01
CA SER A 131 0.84 -2.93 -4.33
C SER A 131 -0.04 -3.33 -3.16
N LEU A 132 -0.93 -2.42 -2.77
CA LEU A 132 -2.01 -2.65 -1.80
C LEU A 132 -3.38 -2.72 -2.52
N ILE A 133 -3.36 -2.82 -3.85
CA ILE A 133 -4.53 -2.72 -4.70
C ILE A 133 -5.20 -4.07 -4.83
N LYS A 134 -6.44 -4.19 -4.33
CA LYS A 134 -7.24 -5.42 -4.44
C LYS A 134 -7.99 -5.41 -5.78
N GLY A 135 -7.58 -6.26 -6.71
CA GLY A 135 -8.23 -6.39 -8.01
C GLY A 135 -7.44 -7.30 -8.96
N ILE A 136 -8.06 -7.62 -10.08
CA ILE A 136 -7.44 -8.26 -11.24
C ILE A 136 -7.87 -7.49 -12.48
N ASP A 137 -7.03 -7.50 -13.49
CA ASP A 137 -7.36 -7.03 -14.83
C ASP A 137 -7.40 -8.23 -15.79
N PHE A 138 -7.80 -7.98 -17.04
CA PHE A 138 -7.90 -9.01 -18.07
C PHE A 138 -7.23 -8.52 -19.35
N ASN A 139 -6.43 -9.40 -19.96
CA ASN A 139 -5.89 -9.13 -21.29
C ASN A 139 -6.95 -9.35 -22.38
N GLU A 140 -6.60 -9.01 -23.63
CA GLU A 140 -7.50 -9.11 -24.79
C GLU A 140 -8.06 -10.53 -25.04
N ASN A 141 -7.36 -11.56 -24.56
CA ASN A 141 -7.76 -12.96 -24.68
C ASN A 141 -8.55 -13.47 -23.46
N GLY A 142 -8.90 -12.59 -22.51
CA GLY A 142 -9.59 -12.94 -21.26
C GLY A 142 -8.69 -13.60 -20.20
N GLY A 143 -7.38 -13.60 -20.39
CA GLY A 143 -6.42 -14.08 -19.40
C GLY A 143 -6.30 -13.10 -18.23
N ILE A 144 -6.20 -13.63 -17.01
CA ILE A 144 -6.03 -12.84 -15.78
C ILE A 144 -4.68 -12.12 -15.83
N VAL A 145 -4.69 -10.84 -15.49
CA VAL A 145 -3.51 -10.01 -15.29
C VAL A 145 -3.54 -9.50 -13.85
N LEU A 146 -2.47 -9.77 -13.10
CA LEU A 146 -2.35 -9.29 -11.73
C LEU A 146 -1.93 -7.83 -11.71
N VAL A 147 -2.36 -7.08 -10.69
CA VAL A 147 -2.04 -5.65 -10.58
C VAL A 147 -0.54 -5.44 -10.37
N SER A 148 0.12 -6.32 -9.62
CA SER A 148 1.57 -6.29 -9.46
C SER A 148 2.30 -6.50 -10.79
N ASP A 149 1.76 -7.30 -11.72
CA ASP A 149 2.33 -7.47 -13.07
C ASP A 149 2.19 -6.20 -13.90
N ILE A 150 1.03 -5.52 -13.84
CA ILE A 150 0.84 -4.21 -14.49
C ILE A 150 1.91 -3.21 -14.02
N ILE A 151 2.19 -3.19 -12.71
CA ILE A 151 3.21 -2.30 -12.13
C ILE A 151 4.62 -2.72 -12.58
N ARG A 152 4.95 -4.02 -12.55
CA ARG A 152 6.25 -4.54 -13.03
C ARG A 152 6.49 -4.17 -14.49
N ASP A 153 5.51 -4.42 -15.37
CA ASP A 153 5.62 -4.13 -16.80
C ASP A 153 5.70 -2.63 -17.09
N GLY A 154 4.90 -1.83 -16.37
CA GLY A 154 4.86 -0.39 -16.55
C GLY A 154 6.14 0.32 -16.11
N LEU A 155 6.76 -0.12 -15.02
CA LEU A 155 7.91 0.56 -14.40
C LEU A 155 9.26 -0.14 -14.62
N GLY A 156 9.28 -1.44 -14.89
CA GLY A 156 10.50 -2.23 -15.01
C GLY A 156 11.20 -2.49 -13.67
N ILE A 157 10.45 -2.53 -12.56
CA ILE A 157 10.95 -2.80 -11.20
C ILE A 157 10.13 -3.88 -10.52
N ASP A 158 10.69 -4.55 -9.52
CA ASP A 158 9.95 -5.52 -8.73
C ASP A 158 8.82 -4.89 -7.92
N CYS A 159 7.72 -5.62 -7.80
CA CYS A 159 6.56 -5.23 -7.03
C CYS A 159 6.20 -6.33 -6.03
N SER A 160 6.19 -6.02 -4.73
CA SER A 160 5.60 -6.88 -3.71
C SER A 160 4.10 -6.59 -3.60
N VAL A 161 3.35 -7.40 -2.86
CA VAL A 161 1.91 -7.19 -2.62
C VAL A 161 1.59 -7.29 -1.15
N LEU A 162 0.68 -6.45 -0.66
CA LEU A 162 0.18 -6.52 0.71
C LEU A 162 -1.33 -6.67 0.68
N MET A 163 -1.81 -7.83 1.12
CA MET A 163 -3.22 -8.21 1.11
C MET A 163 -3.65 -8.70 2.48
N GLY A 164 -4.89 -8.46 2.84
CA GLY A 164 -5.45 -8.93 4.10
C GLY A 164 -6.94 -8.62 4.24
N ALA A 165 -7.50 -9.14 5.33
CA ALA A 165 -8.86 -8.86 5.77
C ALA A 165 -8.88 -7.56 6.58
N ASN A 166 -8.61 -6.45 5.90
CA ASN A 166 -8.46 -5.14 6.54
C ASN A 166 -9.61 -4.22 6.12
N VAL A 167 -10.28 -3.63 7.12
CA VAL A 167 -11.24 -2.55 6.96
C VAL A 167 -10.55 -1.25 7.34
N ALA A 168 -10.55 -0.28 6.44
CA ALA A 168 -9.73 0.93 6.59
C ALA A 168 -10.01 1.73 7.86
N ASN A 169 -11.28 1.89 8.24
CA ASN A 169 -11.66 2.62 9.46
C ASN A 169 -11.23 1.89 10.74
N GLU A 170 -11.32 0.55 10.77
CA GLU A 170 -10.88 -0.26 11.91
C GLU A 170 -9.36 -0.17 12.09
N VAL A 171 -8.61 -0.28 10.98
CA VAL A 171 -7.15 -0.07 11.00
C VAL A 171 -6.80 1.35 11.45
N ALA A 172 -7.51 2.36 10.97
CA ALA A 172 -7.29 3.74 11.38
C ALA A 172 -7.68 4.03 12.85
N ALA A 173 -8.58 3.23 13.41
CA ALA A 173 -8.97 3.27 14.83
C ALA A 173 -7.96 2.55 15.74
N GLY A 174 -7.03 1.78 15.17
CA GLY A 174 -6.07 0.97 15.92
C GLY A 174 -6.63 -0.38 16.34
N ASP A 175 -7.70 -0.86 15.69
CA ASP A 175 -8.18 -2.21 15.92
C ASP A 175 -7.19 -3.24 15.34
N PHE A 176 -7.08 -4.38 16.02
CA PHE A 176 -6.17 -5.44 15.59
C PHE A 176 -6.60 -6.01 14.23
N CYS A 177 -5.65 -6.11 13.30
CA CYS A 177 -5.80 -6.93 12.11
C CYS A 177 -4.47 -7.51 11.63
N GLU A 178 -4.58 -8.48 10.73
CA GLU A 178 -3.43 -9.12 10.09
C GLU A 178 -3.41 -8.85 8.60
N SER A 179 -2.20 -8.86 8.03
CA SER A 179 -1.98 -8.76 6.60
C SER A 179 -0.83 -9.67 6.17
N THR A 180 -0.93 -10.18 4.95
CA THR A 180 0.09 -10.98 4.31
C THR A 180 0.83 -10.13 3.28
N LEU A 181 2.14 -10.07 3.41
CA LEU A 181 3.06 -9.47 2.44
C LEU A 181 3.63 -10.59 1.55
N GLY A 182 3.21 -10.61 0.29
CA GLY A 182 3.76 -11.48 -0.74
C GLY A 182 4.93 -10.81 -1.48
N THR A 183 6.05 -11.50 -1.63
CA THR A 183 7.22 -10.96 -2.35
C THR A 183 8.04 -12.05 -3.02
N LEU A 184 8.79 -11.72 -4.09
CA LEU A 184 9.79 -12.61 -4.67
C LEU A 184 11.16 -12.49 -3.98
N HIS A 185 11.41 -11.36 -3.31
CA HIS A 185 12.71 -11.04 -2.73
C HIS A 185 12.58 -10.85 -1.23
N LEU A 186 13.15 -11.78 -0.45
CA LEU A 186 13.07 -11.73 1.01
C LEU A 186 13.59 -10.41 1.59
N HIS A 187 14.64 -9.84 0.97
CA HIS A 187 15.17 -8.53 1.36
C HIS A 187 14.13 -7.40 1.24
N HIS A 188 13.34 -7.34 0.15
CA HIS A 188 12.22 -6.40 0.06
C HIS A 188 11.17 -6.70 1.12
N GLY A 189 10.91 -8.00 1.37
CA GLY A 189 10.01 -8.45 2.43
C GLY A 189 10.38 -7.91 3.81
N ASP A 190 11.65 -7.99 4.19
CA ASP A 190 12.15 -7.55 5.50
C ASP A 190 12.07 -6.02 5.67
N ILE A 191 12.36 -5.26 4.61
CA ILE A 191 12.22 -3.80 4.60
C ILE A 191 10.74 -3.42 4.70
N LEU A 192 9.88 -3.98 3.85
CA LEU A 192 8.46 -3.66 3.84
C LEU A 192 7.75 -4.11 5.12
N ARG A 193 8.20 -5.20 5.75
CA ARG A 193 7.70 -5.58 7.07
C ARG A 193 8.01 -4.50 8.12
N GLN A 194 9.21 -3.94 8.13
CA GLN A 194 9.51 -2.81 9.02
C GLN A 194 8.66 -1.57 8.71
N LEU A 195 8.33 -1.36 7.43
CA LEU A 195 7.49 -0.25 7.00
C LEU A 195 6.03 -0.38 7.45
N PHE A 196 5.47 -1.60 7.44
CA PHE A 196 4.04 -1.83 7.66
C PHE A 196 3.69 -2.48 9.00
N HIS A 197 4.58 -3.23 9.63
CA HIS A 197 4.24 -3.97 10.85
C HIS A 197 4.04 -3.02 12.03
N ALA A 198 2.97 -3.20 12.78
CA ALA A 198 2.67 -2.44 14.00
C ALA A 198 1.95 -3.36 15.02
N PRO A 199 1.87 -2.99 16.31
CA PRO A 199 1.22 -3.82 17.33
C PRO A 199 -0.24 -4.21 17.00
N THR A 200 -0.94 -3.38 16.23
CA THR A 200 -2.33 -3.59 15.80
C THR A 200 -2.45 -3.95 14.32
N PHE A 201 -1.32 -4.00 13.59
CA PHE A 201 -1.26 -4.35 12.18
C PHE A 201 -0.14 -5.38 11.93
N HIS A 202 -0.47 -6.64 12.14
CA HIS A 202 0.52 -7.72 12.04
C HIS A 202 0.76 -8.12 10.59
N VAL A 203 1.99 -7.95 10.13
CA VAL A 203 2.42 -8.33 8.77
C VAL A 203 3.21 -9.65 8.78
N ASN A 204 2.75 -10.63 7.99
CA ASN A 204 3.42 -11.91 7.74
C ASN A 204 3.97 -11.98 6.32
N ILE A 205 5.24 -12.38 6.17
CA ILE A 205 5.90 -12.46 4.86
C ILE A 205 5.70 -13.85 4.27
N VAL A 206 5.36 -13.92 2.99
CA VAL A 206 5.35 -15.16 2.20
C VAL A 206 6.03 -14.96 0.85
N LEU A 207 6.65 -16.02 0.34
CA LEU A 207 7.36 -16.02 -0.95
C LEU A 207 6.45 -16.46 -2.12
N ASP A 208 5.18 -16.06 -2.07
CA ASP A 208 4.18 -16.31 -3.12
C ASP A 208 3.31 -15.06 -3.32
N PRO A 209 3.83 -14.03 -4.01
CA PRO A 209 3.05 -12.81 -4.27
C PRO A 209 1.81 -13.06 -5.12
N HIS A 210 1.86 -14.03 -6.05
CA HIS A 210 0.76 -14.28 -6.98
C HIS A 210 -0.45 -14.89 -6.24
N GLY A 211 -0.21 -15.88 -5.37
CA GLY A 211 -1.25 -16.47 -4.53
C GLY A 211 -1.87 -15.43 -3.59
N VAL A 212 -1.04 -14.61 -2.94
CA VAL A 212 -1.49 -13.54 -2.04
C VAL A 212 -2.39 -12.54 -2.77
N GLU A 213 -1.97 -12.06 -3.93
CA GLU A 213 -2.71 -11.07 -4.73
C GLU A 213 -4.04 -11.64 -5.24
N LEU A 214 -4.02 -12.87 -5.75
CA LEU A 214 -5.22 -13.54 -6.23
C LEU A 214 -6.26 -13.74 -5.10
N CYS A 215 -5.82 -14.16 -3.91
CA CYS A 215 -6.70 -14.23 -2.73
C CYS A 215 -7.30 -12.86 -2.39
N GLY A 216 -6.48 -11.79 -2.46
CA GLY A 216 -6.93 -10.42 -2.23
C GLY A 216 -8.00 -9.96 -3.22
N ALA A 217 -7.87 -10.35 -4.50
CA ALA A 217 -8.82 -10.01 -5.54
C ALA A 217 -10.14 -10.80 -5.47
N LEU A 218 -10.05 -12.12 -5.30
CA LEU A 218 -11.22 -13.01 -5.34
C LEU A 218 -12.12 -12.93 -4.10
N LYS A 219 -11.61 -12.42 -2.97
CA LYS A 219 -12.38 -12.35 -1.72
C LYS A 219 -13.72 -11.62 -1.87
N ASN A 220 -13.78 -10.60 -2.72
CA ASN A 220 -15.00 -9.80 -2.89
C ASN A 220 -16.09 -10.59 -3.62
N VAL A 221 -15.71 -11.48 -4.55
CA VAL A 221 -16.65 -12.39 -5.22
C VAL A 221 -17.25 -13.36 -4.21
N VAL A 222 -16.41 -13.93 -3.34
CA VAL A 222 -16.86 -14.82 -2.26
C VAL A 222 -17.77 -14.07 -1.27
N ALA A 223 -17.40 -12.85 -0.88
CA ALA A 223 -18.18 -12.03 0.05
C ALA A 223 -19.58 -11.67 -0.51
N LEU A 224 -19.68 -11.40 -1.82
CA LEU A 224 -20.98 -11.18 -2.48
C LEU A 224 -21.84 -12.44 -2.44
N GLY A 225 -21.26 -13.60 -2.75
CA GLY A 225 -21.95 -14.89 -2.65
C GLY A 225 -22.44 -15.18 -1.23
N ALA A 226 -21.61 -14.94 -0.22
CA ALA A 226 -21.99 -15.06 1.19
C ALA A 226 -23.14 -14.11 1.55
N GLY A 227 -23.06 -12.84 1.14
CA GLY A 227 -24.12 -11.85 1.37
C GLY A 227 -25.46 -12.22 0.71
N PHE A 228 -25.44 -12.85 -0.47
CA PHE A 228 -26.65 -13.38 -1.09
C PHE A 228 -27.25 -14.54 -0.28
N CYS A 229 -26.42 -15.47 0.21
CA CYS A 229 -26.89 -16.55 1.08
C CYS A 229 -27.49 -16.02 2.39
N ASP A 230 -26.84 -15.04 3.02
CA ASP A 230 -27.33 -14.37 4.23
C ASP A 230 -28.67 -13.66 3.98
N GLY A 231 -28.80 -12.94 2.87
CA GLY A 231 -30.04 -12.26 2.48
C GLY A 231 -31.21 -13.20 2.19
N LEU A 232 -30.94 -14.44 1.80
CA LEU A 232 -31.94 -15.50 1.60
C LEU A 232 -32.31 -16.24 2.90
N GLY A 233 -31.67 -15.92 4.03
CA GLY A 233 -31.92 -16.57 5.33
C GLY A 233 -31.27 -17.95 5.47
N ASN A 234 -30.35 -18.31 4.58
CA ASN A 234 -29.64 -19.58 4.63
C ASN A 234 -28.44 -19.48 5.59
N HIS A 235 -28.70 -19.70 6.89
CA HIS A 235 -27.70 -19.56 7.96
C HIS A 235 -26.72 -20.74 8.12
N SER A 236 -26.69 -21.70 7.21
CA SER A 236 -25.88 -22.93 7.33
C SER A 236 -24.37 -22.75 7.06
N ALA A 237 -23.86 -21.51 7.01
CA ALA A 237 -22.45 -21.21 6.74
C ALA A 237 -21.78 -20.36 7.85
N ARG A 238 -22.38 -20.27 9.03
CA ARG A 238 -21.66 -19.77 10.21
C ARG A 238 -20.85 -20.94 10.78
N ALA A 239 -19.52 -20.87 10.64
CA ALA A 239 -18.63 -21.72 11.41
C ALA A 239 -18.69 -21.22 12.85
N ASP A 240 -19.31 -22.03 13.71
CA ASP A 240 -19.28 -21.90 15.16
C ASP A 240 -17.87 -22.19 15.70
#